data_AF-A0A0A1N0X0-F1
#
_entry.id   AF-A0A0A1N0X0-F1
#
_cell.length_a   1.000
_cell.length_b   1.000
_cell.length_c   1.000
_cell.angle_alpha   90.00
_cell.angle_beta   90.00
_cell.angle_gamma   90.00
#
_symmetry.space_group_name_H-M   'P 1'
#
loop_
_entity.id
_entity.type
_entity.pdbx_description
1 polymer ?
#
loop_
_entity_poly.entity_id
_entity_poly.type
_entity_poly.pdbx_seq_one_letter_code
_entity_poly.pdbx_strand_id
1 'polypeptide(L)'
;MIPNNNNNNAALQYYKGKTLVLDLDETLVHSVRLGSETITEVSPSIIHKTIEVQCDKQSLLYEVYKRPHVDFFLKTISQWYKIVIYTASMAEYADPVIDWLDQDNIISQRFFRQSCVVRNGNFLKDLTLAEKDLNKVCLIDNSPVAFDLYKENGIALPTWISNPNDESLLDLLPFLDALRFAADVRSILRLQHC
;
A
#
# COMPACT_ATOMS: atom_id res chain seq x y z
N MET A 1 30.87 -40.48 -10.83
CA MET A 1 29.87 -39.92 -9.91
C MET A 1 30.16 -38.44 -9.77
N ILE A 2 29.31 -37.60 -10.37
CA ILE A 2 29.42 -36.14 -10.27
C ILE A 2 28.50 -35.72 -9.11
N PRO A 3 28.96 -34.91 -8.13
CA PRO A 3 28.08 -34.46 -7.06
C PRO A 3 27.11 -33.41 -7.60
N ASN A 4 25.81 -33.63 -7.36
CA ASN A 4 24.75 -32.69 -7.69
C ASN A 4 24.86 -31.42 -6.84
N ASN A 5 24.97 -30.28 -7.51
CA ASN A 5 25.03 -28.96 -6.92
C ASN A 5 23.60 -28.43 -6.70
N ASN A 6 22.97 -28.81 -5.57
CA ASN A 6 21.59 -28.41 -5.21
C ASN A 6 21.50 -27.21 -4.25
N ASN A 7 22.57 -26.42 -4.09
CA ASN A 7 22.60 -25.34 -3.08
C ASN A 7 22.11 -23.96 -3.54
N ASN A 8 21.56 -23.82 -4.76
CA ASN A 8 21.16 -22.49 -5.28
C ASN A 8 19.72 -22.05 -4.92
N ASN A 9 18.90 -22.90 -4.30
CA ASN A 9 17.51 -22.56 -3.98
C ASN A 9 17.28 -22.03 -2.54
N ALA A 10 18.22 -22.26 -1.61
CA ALA A 10 18.06 -21.82 -0.23
C ALA A 10 18.27 -20.30 -0.06
N ALA A 11 19.15 -19.70 -0.86
CA ALA A 11 19.44 -18.27 -0.80
C ALA A 11 18.24 -17.41 -1.24
N LEU A 12 17.44 -17.87 -2.20
CA LEU A 12 16.24 -17.15 -2.67
C LEU A 12 15.05 -17.23 -1.69
N GLN A 13 15.06 -18.19 -0.77
CA GLN A 13 13.94 -18.44 0.15
C GLN A 13 13.94 -17.49 1.36
N TYR A 14 15.09 -16.91 1.71
CA TYR A 14 15.22 -15.97 2.84
C TYR A 14 14.51 -14.62 2.60
N TYR A 15 14.19 -14.29 1.34
CA TYR A 15 13.71 -12.96 0.95
C TYR A 15 12.20 -12.78 0.92
N LYS A 16 11.39 -13.86 1.02
CA LYS A 16 9.91 -13.79 0.99
C LYS A 16 9.25 -13.61 2.37
N GLY A 17 10.01 -13.32 3.41
CA GLY A 17 9.51 -13.30 4.79
C GLY A 17 8.98 -11.97 5.29
N LYS A 18 9.12 -10.88 4.54
CA LYS A 18 8.69 -9.55 4.98
C LYS A 18 7.32 -9.17 4.44
N THR A 19 6.58 -8.41 5.25
CA THR A 19 5.25 -7.92 4.94
C THR A 19 5.32 -6.43 4.63
N LEU A 20 4.73 -6.02 3.52
CA LEU A 20 4.58 -4.61 3.19
C LEU A 20 3.09 -4.27 3.24
N VAL A 21 2.71 -3.47 4.24
CA VAL A 21 1.36 -2.95 4.40
C VAL A 21 1.28 -1.62 3.67
N LEU A 22 0.32 -1.49 2.77
CA LEU A 22 0.10 -0.30 1.95
C LEU A 22 -1.25 0.31 2.29
N ASP A 23 -1.27 1.63 2.46
CA ASP A 23 -2.50 2.40 2.34
C ASP A 23 -2.99 2.47 0.89
N LEU A 24 -4.25 2.90 0.70
CA LEU A 24 -4.91 2.93 -0.60
C LEU A 24 -5.08 4.37 -1.13
N ASP A 25 -5.92 5.16 -0.47
CA ASP A 25 -6.32 6.49 -0.89
C ASP A 25 -5.20 7.50 -0.64
N GLU A 26 -4.96 8.41 -1.59
CA GLU A 26 -3.83 9.36 -1.60
C GLU A 26 -2.43 8.72 -1.57
N THR A 27 -2.35 7.39 -1.56
CA THR A 27 -1.11 6.60 -1.56
C THR A 27 -0.92 5.87 -2.89
N LEU A 28 -1.87 5.02 -3.30
CA LEU A 28 -1.85 4.26 -4.56
C LEU A 28 -2.82 4.82 -5.60
N VAL A 29 -3.92 5.41 -5.14
CA VAL A 29 -4.97 6.01 -5.98
C VAL A 29 -5.46 7.31 -5.36
N HIS A 30 -6.21 8.09 -6.13
CA HIS A 30 -7.01 9.19 -5.63
C HIS A 30 -8.41 9.07 -6.22
N SER A 31 -9.44 9.36 -5.43
CA SER A 31 -10.84 9.16 -5.83
C SER A 31 -11.67 10.39 -5.62
N VAL A 32 -12.47 10.73 -6.64
CA VAL A 32 -13.40 11.86 -6.62
C VAL A 32 -14.82 11.33 -6.74
N ARG A 33 -15.68 11.66 -5.77
CA ARG A 33 -17.10 11.34 -5.87
C ARG A 33 -17.75 12.18 -6.97
N LEU A 34 -18.33 11.53 -7.98
CA LEU A 34 -19.05 12.22 -9.04
C LEU A 34 -20.32 12.89 -8.49
N GLY A 35 -20.56 14.13 -8.94
CA GLY A 35 -21.65 14.97 -8.43
C GLY A 35 -21.31 15.75 -7.15
N SER A 36 -20.08 15.67 -6.65
CA SER A 36 -19.55 16.60 -5.65
C SER A 36 -19.27 17.97 -6.27
N GLU A 37 -19.46 19.06 -5.52
CA GLU A 37 -19.16 20.43 -5.96
C GLU A 37 -17.65 20.69 -6.15
N THR A 38 -16.81 19.81 -5.61
CA THR A 38 -15.35 19.86 -5.76
C THR A 38 -14.94 19.39 -7.15
N ILE A 39 -14.54 20.33 -8.00
CA ILE A 39 -13.90 20.06 -9.29
C ILE A 39 -12.41 19.85 -9.04
N THR A 40 -11.95 18.60 -9.08
CA THR A 40 -10.53 18.29 -9.14
C THR A 40 -10.15 18.11 -10.61
N GLU A 41 -9.47 19.09 -11.20
CA GLU A 41 -8.92 18.95 -12.54
C GLU A 41 -7.75 17.96 -12.50
N VAL A 42 -7.97 16.76 -13.02
CA VAL A 42 -6.93 15.74 -13.16
C VAL A 42 -6.55 15.63 -14.63
N SER A 43 -5.25 15.52 -14.90
CA SER A 43 -4.74 15.40 -16.28
C SER A 43 -5.39 14.19 -16.99
N PRO A 44 -5.83 14.33 -18.26
CA PRO A 44 -6.39 13.22 -19.02
C PRO A 44 -5.38 12.10 -19.30
N SER A 45 -4.09 12.36 -19.09
CA SER A 45 -3.03 11.34 -19.19
C SER A 45 -3.02 10.34 -18.04
N ILE A 46 -3.68 10.64 -16.92
CA ILE A 46 -3.74 9.74 -15.76
C ILE A 46 -4.79 8.67 -16.01
N ILE A 47 -4.38 7.41 -15.86
CA ILE A 47 -5.26 6.25 -15.98
C ILE A 47 -6.32 6.33 -14.89
N HIS A 48 -7.59 6.30 -15.30
CA HIS A 48 -8.72 6.36 -14.40
C HIS A 48 -9.83 5.40 -14.80
N LYS A 49 -10.73 5.15 -13.86
CA LYS A 49 -11.92 4.33 -14.04
C LYS A 49 -13.03 4.81 -13.11
N THR A 50 -14.24 4.94 -13.65
CA THR A 50 -15.43 5.11 -12.83
C THR A 50 -15.81 3.80 -12.14
N ILE A 51 -15.95 3.84 -10.82
CA ILE A 51 -16.37 2.72 -9.97
C ILE A 51 -17.69 3.06 -9.31
N GLU A 52 -18.67 2.17 -9.45
CA GLU A 52 -19.94 2.25 -8.76
C GLU A 52 -19.87 1.53 -7.41
N VAL A 53 -20.17 2.27 -6.35
CA VAL A 53 -20.18 1.79 -4.98
C VAL A 53 -21.63 1.74 -4.50
N GLN A 54 -22.07 0.54 -4.13
CA GLN A 54 -23.37 0.30 -3.53
C GLN A 54 -23.28 0.60 -2.03
N CYS A 55 -23.99 1.63 -1.57
CA CYS A 55 -24.08 1.96 -0.16
C CYS A 55 -25.56 1.94 0.25
N ASP A 56 -25.95 0.90 0.98
CA ASP A 56 -27.34 0.63 1.39
C ASP A 56 -28.34 0.63 0.22
N LYS A 57 -29.00 1.78 0.00
CA LYS A 57 -30.06 2.01 -1.01
C LYS A 57 -29.66 3.03 -2.07
N GLN A 58 -28.40 3.44 -2.11
CA GLN A 58 -27.89 4.45 -3.03
C GLN A 58 -26.64 3.93 -3.74
N SER A 59 -26.62 4.07 -5.07
CA SER A 59 -25.39 3.95 -5.87
C SER A 59 -24.65 5.27 -5.86
N LEU A 60 -23.40 5.24 -5.44
CA LEU A 60 -22.47 6.36 -5.57
C LEU A 60 -21.44 6.04 -6.64
N LEU A 61 -21.15 7.00 -7.52
CA LEU A 61 -20.10 6.85 -8.51
C LEU A 61 -18.85 7.59 -8.06
N TYR A 62 -17.71 6.92 -8.15
CA TYR A 62 -16.38 7.48 -7.88
C TYR A 62 -15.56 7.41 -9.15
N GLU A 63 -14.94 8.52 -9.52
CA GLU A 63 -13.88 8.54 -10.51
C GLU A 63 -12.56 8.27 -9.80
N VAL A 64 -11.92 7.13 -10.11
CA VAL A 64 -10.74 6.65 -9.41
C VAL A 64 -9.52 6.75 -10.33
N TYR A 65 -8.51 7.49 -9.90
CA TYR A 65 -7.29 7.77 -10.63
C TYR A 65 -6.13 6.95 -10.06
N LYS A 66 -5.38 6.25 -10.90
CA LYS A 66 -4.14 5.56 -10.48
C LYS A 66 -3.02 6.57 -10.29
N ARG A 67 -2.31 6.47 -9.16
CA ARG A 67 -1.02 7.15 -9.01
C ARG A 67 -0.06 6.67 -10.10
N PRO A 68 0.72 7.56 -10.75
CA PRO A 68 1.70 7.14 -11.73
C PRO A 68 2.59 6.00 -11.20
N HIS A 69 2.90 5.06 -12.09
CA HIS A 69 3.74 3.89 -11.81
C HIS A 69 3.18 2.84 -10.84
N VAL A 70 1.95 2.97 -10.32
CA VAL A 70 1.39 2.04 -9.33
C VAL A 70 1.39 0.57 -9.78
N ASP A 71 1.05 0.29 -11.04
CA ASP A 71 1.01 -1.09 -11.56
C ASP A 71 2.42 -1.71 -11.60
N PHE A 72 3.41 -0.93 -12.04
CA PHE A 72 4.81 -1.36 -12.05
C PHE A 72 5.35 -1.54 -10.63
N PHE A 73 5.03 -0.60 -9.73
CA PHE A 73 5.40 -0.65 -8.33
C PHE A 73 4.87 -1.93 -7.67
N LEU A 74 3.56 -2.18 -7.72
CA LEU A 74 2.89 -3.35 -7.13
C LEU A 74 3.48 -4.66 -7.67
N LYS A 75 3.67 -4.76 -9.00
CA LYS A 75 4.28 -5.94 -9.64
C LYS A 75 5.73 -6.18 -9.21
N THR A 76 6.47 -5.12 -8.91
CA THR A 76 7.86 -5.21 -8.48
C THR A 76 7.93 -5.68 -7.03
N ILE A 77 7.21 -5.01 -6.13
CA ILE A 77 7.25 -5.33 -4.69
C ILE A 77 6.61 -6.68 -4.36
N SER A 78 5.67 -7.19 -5.16
CA SER A 78 5.07 -8.52 -4.96
C SER A 78 6.08 -9.67 -5.12
N GLN A 79 7.19 -9.43 -5.81
CA GLN A 79 8.29 -10.38 -5.91
C GLN A 79 9.15 -10.40 -4.64
N TRP A 80 9.03 -9.38 -3.80
CA TRP A 80 9.90 -9.12 -2.65
C TRP A 80 9.18 -9.28 -1.31
N TYR A 81 7.88 -8.96 -1.26
CA TYR A 81 7.10 -8.84 -0.04
C TYR A 81 5.77 -9.58 -0.14
N LYS A 82 5.26 -10.02 1.02
CA LYS A 82 3.83 -10.28 1.20
C LYS A 82 3.11 -8.94 1.20
N ILE A 83 2.25 -8.69 0.20
CA ILE A 83 1.55 -7.41 0.06
C ILE A 83 0.22 -7.46 0.80
N VAL A 84 -0.03 -6.45 1.62
CA VAL A 84 -1.27 -6.28 2.38
C VAL A 84 -1.80 -4.88 2.14
N ILE A 85 -3.07 -4.76 1.75
CA ILE A 85 -3.75 -3.46 1.76
C ILE A 85 -4.36 -3.27 3.14
N TYR A 86 -4.10 -2.13 3.76
CA TYR A 86 -4.78 -1.71 4.98
C TYR A 86 -5.22 -0.28 4.76
N THR A 87 -6.52 -0.03 4.61
CA THR A 87 -7.08 1.29 4.35
C THR A 87 -8.06 1.70 5.45
N ALA A 88 -8.16 3.01 5.70
CA ALA A 88 -9.22 3.58 6.52
C ALA A 88 -10.55 3.73 5.75
N SER A 89 -10.64 3.27 4.51
CA SER A 89 -11.86 3.27 3.69
C SER A 89 -12.74 2.05 3.95
N MET A 90 -14.01 2.18 3.59
CA MET A 90 -15.01 1.12 3.70
C MET A 90 -14.79 0.07 2.61
N ALA A 91 -15.06 -1.21 2.91
CA ALA A 91 -14.85 -2.33 1.99
C ALA A 91 -15.64 -2.17 0.68
N GLU A 92 -16.86 -1.66 0.78
CA GLU A 92 -17.78 -1.44 -0.34
C GLU A 92 -17.17 -0.57 -1.46
N TYR A 93 -16.28 0.36 -1.09
CA TYR A 93 -15.50 1.15 -2.02
C TYR A 93 -14.12 0.55 -2.29
N ALA A 94 -13.41 0.12 -1.23
CA ALA A 94 -12.03 -0.29 -1.35
C ALA A 94 -11.86 -1.60 -2.13
N ASP A 95 -12.75 -2.57 -1.96
CA ASP A 95 -12.68 -3.85 -2.69
C ASP A 95 -12.67 -3.67 -4.21
N PRO A 96 -13.64 -2.98 -4.85
CA PRO A 96 -13.63 -2.83 -6.30
C PRO A 96 -12.44 -2.01 -6.83
N VAL A 97 -11.89 -1.10 -6.02
CA VAL A 97 -10.65 -0.38 -6.34
C VAL A 97 -9.44 -1.32 -6.30
N ILE A 98 -9.33 -2.13 -5.25
CA ILE A 98 -8.26 -3.11 -5.07
C ILE A 98 -8.34 -4.16 -6.19
N ASP A 99 -9.53 -4.65 -6.53
CA ASP A 99 -9.74 -5.60 -7.63
C ASP A 99 -9.32 -5.02 -8.98
N TRP A 100 -9.45 -3.70 -9.17
CA TRP A 100 -8.96 -3.04 -10.38
C TRP A 100 -7.43 -2.90 -10.40
N LEU A 101 -6.79 -2.68 -9.24
CA LEU A 101 -5.33 -2.63 -9.12
C LEU A 101 -4.71 -4.04 -9.25
N ASP A 102 -5.32 -5.06 -8.67
CA ASP A 102 -4.73 -6.38 -8.47
C ASP A 102 -5.19 -7.42 -9.50
N GLN A 103 -4.79 -7.22 -10.75
CA GLN A 103 -5.13 -8.16 -11.84
C GLN A 103 -4.41 -9.52 -11.71
N ASP A 104 -3.29 -9.57 -10.98
CA ASP A 104 -2.42 -10.75 -10.86
C ASP A 104 -2.63 -11.52 -9.53
N ASN A 105 -3.60 -11.12 -8.70
CA ASN A 105 -3.88 -11.69 -7.37
C ASN A 105 -2.63 -11.70 -6.45
N ILE A 106 -1.88 -10.61 -6.43
CA ILE A 106 -0.66 -10.43 -5.63
C ILE A 106 -0.95 -9.95 -4.20
N ILE A 107 -2.12 -9.39 -3.93
CA ILE A 107 -2.49 -8.89 -2.60
C ILE A 107 -2.97 -10.04 -1.72
N SER A 108 -2.25 -10.28 -0.62
CA SER A 108 -2.48 -11.43 0.25
C SER A 108 -3.61 -11.20 1.26
N GLN A 109 -3.79 -9.96 1.74
CA GLN A 109 -4.79 -9.62 2.75
C GLN A 109 -5.29 -8.18 2.52
N ARG A 110 -6.55 -7.94 2.90
CA ARG A 110 -7.20 -6.63 2.83
C ARG A 110 -7.79 -6.31 4.20
N PHE A 111 -7.42 -5.17 4.77
CA PHE A 111 -7.97 -4.63 6.01
C PHE A 111 -8.61 -3.27 5.71
N PHE A 112 -9.82 -3.08 6.23
CA PHE A 112 -10.65 -1.90 5.96
C PHE A 112 -10.86 -1.09 7.22
N ARG A 113 -11.69 -0.03 7.14
CA ARG A 113 -12.03 0.86 8.25
C ARG A 113 -12.37 0.13 9.56
N GLN A 114 -13.11 -0.97 9.50
CA GLN A 114 -13.53 -1.73 10.68
C GLN A 114 -12.36 -2.42 11.40
N SER A 115 -11.24 -2.63 10.72
CA SER A 115 -10.01 -3.18 11.30
C SER A 115 -9.17 -2.12 12.02
N CYS A 116 -9.35 -0.84 11.67
CA CYS A 116 -8.61 0.26 12.28
C CYS A 116 -8.92 0.42 13.76
N VAL A 117 -7.90 0.80 14.53
CA VAL A 117 -8.06 1.24 15.91
C VAL A 117 -8.45 2.72 15.90
N VAL A 118 -9.64 3.04 16.40
CA VAL A 118 -10.12 4.42 16.46
C VAL A 118 -9.62 5.11 17.73
N ARG A 119 -8.88 6.21 17.59
CA ARG A 119 -8.44 7.07 18.72
C ARG A 119 -8.65 8.54 18.38
N ASN A 120 -9.42 9.25 19.21
CA ASN A 120 -9.72 10.67 19.04
C ASN A 120 -10.25 11.02 17.63
N GLY A 121 -11.08 10.14 17.06
CA GLY A 121 -11.62 10.29 15.71
C GLY A 121 -10.67 9.92 14.56
N ASN A 122 -9.41 9.56 14.86
CA ASN A 122 -8.45 9.09 13.87
C ASN A 122 -8.44 7.57 13.73
N PHE A 123 -8.07 7.09 12.55
CA PHE A 123 -7.93 5.67 12.23
C PHE A 123 -6.45 5.28 12.24
N LEU A 124 -6.06 4.48 13.23
CA LEU A 124 -4.70 3.97 13.38
C LEU A 124 -4.65 2.52 12.90
N LYS A 125 -3.51 2.09 12.34
CA LYS A 125 -3.37 0.77 11.75
C LYS A 125 -2.62 -0.18 12.68
N ASP A 126 -3.31 -1.22 13.13
CA ASP A 126 -2.70 -2.29 13.91
C ASP A 126 -1.94 -3.28 13.02
N LEU A 127 -0.61 -3.12 12.91
CA LEU A 127 0.22 -3.96 12.05
C LEU A 127 0.26 -5.43 12.49
N THR A 128 -0.07 -5.74 13.74
CA THR A 128 -0.06 -7.13 14.23
C THR A 128 -1.13 -8.01 13.58
N LEU A 129 -2.15 -7.39 12.97
CA LEU A 129 -3.16 -8.09 12.16
C LEU A 129 -2.54 -8.65 10.87
N ALA A 130 -1.59 -7.94 10.27
CA ALA A 130 -0.92 -8.31 9.03
C ALA A 130 0.33 -9.18 9.28
N GLU A 131 1.10 -8.87 10.32
CA GLU A 131 2.34 -9.54 10.66
C GLU A 131 2.64 -9.43 12.16
N LYS A 132 2.80 -10.58 12.84
CA LYS A 132 3.06 -10.61 14.28
C LYS A 132 4.49 -10.19 14.62
N ASP A 133 5.43 -10.49 13.73
CA ASP A 133 6.85 -10.13 13.90
C ASP A 133 7.12 -8.72 13.36
N LEU A 134 7.09 -7.73 14.25
CA LEU A 134 7.31 -6.32 13.89
C LEU A 134 8.68 -6.02 13.30
N ASN A 135 9.64 -6.94 13.36
CA ASN A 135 10.93 -6.81 12.69
C ASN A 135 10.81 -6.94 11.16
N LYS A 136 9.68 -7.47 10.68
CA LYS A 136 9.48 -7.88 9.28
C LYS A 136 8.39 -7.09 8.55
N VAL A 137 7.76 -6.12 9.21
CA VAL A 137 6.64 -5.36 8.62
C VAL A 137 6.97 -3.89 8.44
N CYS A 138 6.66 -3.36 7.27
CA CYS A 138 6.67 -1.91 7.04
C CYS A 138 5.25 -1.45 6.69
N LEU A 139 4.89 -0.24 7.09
CA LEU A 139 3.68 0.45 6.65
C LEU A 139 4.09 1.58 5.72
N ILE A 140 3.44 1.70 4.56
CA ILE A 140 3.49 2.88 3.70
C ILE A 140 2.13 3.55 3.74
N ASP A 141 2.12 4.82 4.11
CA ASP A 141 0.91 5.62 4.29
C ASP A 141 1.25 7.09 4.08
N ASN A 142 0.30 7.86 3.54
CA ASN A 142 0.45 9.30 3.40
C ASN A 142 0.09 10.08 4.68
N SER A 143 -0.63 9.47 5.61
CA SER A 143 -1.08 10.08 6.86
C SER A 143 -0.16 9.75 8.03
N PRO A 144 0.49 10.75 8.66
CA PRO A 144 1.33 10.53 9.85
C PRO A 144 0.62 9.83 11.01
N VAL A 145 -0.70 10.03 11.15
CA VAL A 145 -1.49 9.48 12.26
C VAL A 145 -1.69 7.97 12.11
N ALA A 146 -1.67 7.44 10.89
CA ALA A 146 -1.84 6.00 10.66
C ALA A 146 -0.74 5.18 11.35
N PHE A 147 0.45 5.75 11.50
CA PHE A 147 1.63 5.15 12.11
C PHE A 147 1.66 5.22 13.64
N ASP A 148 0.71 5.90 14.31
CA ASP A 148 0.87 6.26 15.72
C ASP A 148 1.05 5.06 16.67
N LEU A 149 0.59 3.87 16.29
CA LEU A 149 0.84 2.63 17.04
C LEU A 149 2.24 2.05 16.82
N TYR A 150 2.85 2.28 15.64
CA TYR A 150 4.08 1.63 15.17
C TYR A 150 4.95 2.60 14.36
N LYS A 151 5.30 3.75 14.93
CA LYS A 151 6.04 4.83 14.23
C LYS A 151 7.32 4.35 13.56
N GLU A 152 8.03 3.45 14.23
CA GLU A 152 9.33 2.92 13.78
C GLU A 152 9.22 1.92 12.62
N ASN A 153 8.00 1.52 12.24
CA ASN A 153 7.70 0.67 11.10
C ASN A 153 7.19 1.48 9.89
N GLY A 154 7.06 2.80 10.03
CA GLY A 154 6.46 3.67 9.04
C GLY A 154 7.42 4.14 7.96
N ILE A 155 6.89 4.27 6.74
CA ILE A 155 7.49 4.95 5.61
C ILE A 155 6.44 5.96 5.14
N ALA A 156 6.65 7.24 5.46
CA ALA A 156 5.75 8.29 5.04
C ALA A 156 5.90 8.55 3.53
N LEU A 157 4.77 8.61 2.83
CA LEU A 157 4.74 8.95 1.40
C LEU A 157 4.01 10.29 1.21
N PRO A 158 4.40 11.14 0.24
CA PRO A 158 3.62 12.32 -0.07
C PRO A 158 2.20 11.94 -0.52
N THR A 159 1.22 12.69 -0.02
CA THR A 159 -0.17 12.64 -0.49
C THR A 159 -0.20 12.92 -1.98
N TRP A 160 -0.85 12.04 -2.74
CA TRP A 160 -1.03 12.18 -4.17
C TRP A 160 -2.49 12.42 -4.54
N ILE A 161 -2.73 13.39 -5.43
CA ILE A 161 -4.07 13.81 -5.85
C ILE A 161 -4.18 13.77 -7.37
N SER A 162 -3.34 14.53 -8.08
CA SER A 162 -3.50 14.71 -9.53
C SER A 162 -2.22 14.95 -10.32
N ASN A 163 -1.04 14.93 -9.68
CA ASN A 163 0.22 15.18 -10.38
C ASN A 163 0.55 14.02 -11.34
N PRO A 164 0.56 14.22 -12.67
CA PRO A 164 0.86 13.15 -13.62
C PRO A 164 2.34 12.78 -13.67
N ASN A 165 3.23 13.63 -13.13
CA ASN A 165 4.68 13.42 -13.10
C ASN A 165 5.17 12.99 -11.70
N ASP A 166 4.28 12.42 -10.87
CA ASP A 166 4.69 11.89 -9.55
C ASP A 166 5.57 10.65 -9.72
N GLU A 167 6.77 10.67 -9.15
CA GLU A 167 7.71 9.54 -9.17
C GLU A 167 7.87 8.87 -7.80
N SER A 168 7.09 9.27 -6.79
CA SER A 168 7.31 8.88 -5.39
C SER A 168 7.26 7.36 -5.17
N LEU A 169 6.41 6.64 -5.92
CA LEU A 169 6.37 5.17 -5.85
C LEU A 169 7.64 4.53 -6.46
N LEU A 170 8.19 5.11 -7.53
CA LEU A 170 9.43 4.63 -8.15
C LEU A 170 10.64 4.88 -7.24
N ASP A 171 10.73 6.09 -6.70
CA ASP A 171 11.82 6.51 -5.81
C ASP A 171 11.92 5.64 -4.55
N LEU A 172 10.80 5.02 -4.17
CA LEU A 172 10.73 4.14 -3.03
C LEU A 172 11.30 2.73 -3.29
N LEU A 173 11.36 2.29 -4.55
CA LEU A 173 11.77 0.92 -4.90
C LEU A 173 13.19 0.56 -4.43
N PRO A 174 14.24 1.39 -4.64
CA PRO A 174 15.59 1.05 -4.17
C PRO A 174 15.66 0.91 -2.64
N PHE A 175 14.90 1.72 -1.92
CA PHE A 175 14.86 1.67 -0.46
C PHE A 175 14.16 0.41 0.05
N LEU A 176 13.01 0.06 -0.54
CA LEU A 176 12.33 -1.20 -0.25
C LEU A 176 13.22 -2.39 -0.61
N ASP A 177 13.91 -2.36 -1.75
CA ASP A 177 14.83 -3.44 -2.12
C ASP A 177 15.90 -3.67 -1.04
N ALA A 178 16.51 -2.61 -0.52
CA ALA A 178 17.47 -2.69 0.58
C ALA A 178 16.87 -3.26 1.88
N LEU A 179 15.64 -2.85 2.25
CA LEU A 179 14.96 -3.32 3.45
C LEU A 179 14.70 -4.83 3.45
N ARG A 180 14.64 -5.48 2.29
CA ARG A 180 14.51 -6.94 2.17
C ARG A 180 15.59 -7.69 2.95
N PHE A 181 16.79 -7.11 3.05
CA PHE A 181 17.97 -7.72 3.65
C PHE A 181 18.14 -7.38 5.13
N ALA A 182 17.36 -6.44 5.67
CA ALA A 182 17.43 -6.06 7.08
C ALA A 182 16.93 -7.21 7.98
N ALA A 183 17.64 -7.49 9.07
CA ALA A 183 17.16 -8.42 10.10
C ALA A 183 15.94 -7.84 10.86
N ASP A 184 15.98 -6.54 11.12
CA ASP A 184 14.89 -5.74 11.67
C ASP A 184 14.76 -4.45 10.85
N VAL A 185 13.64 -4.29 10.13
CA VAL A 185 13.39 -3.12 9.29
C VAL A 185 13.44 -1.80 10.07
N ARG A 186 13.08 -1.83 11.36
CA ARG A 186 13.04 -0.65 12.22
C ARG A 186 14.44 -0.11 12.53
N SER A 187 15.47 -0.95 12.44
CA SER A 187 16.86 -0.51 12.62
C SER A 187 17.29 0.51 11.56
N ILE A 188 16.66 0.46 10.38
CA ILE A 188 16.90 1.39 9.28
C ILE A 188 15.87 2.52 9.31
N LEU A 189 14.58 2.18 9.47
CA LEU A 189 13.49 3.17 9.40
C LEU A 189 13.56 4.24 10.49
N ARG A 190 14.01 3.91 11.70
CA ARG A 190 14.17 4.90 12.78
C ARG A 190 15.13 6.05 12.41
N LEU A 191 16.06 5.83 11.49
CA LEU A 191 17.00 6.86 11.04
C LEU A 191 16.32 7.96 10.20
N GLN A 192 15.11 7.70 9.65
CA GLN A 192 14.34 8.69 8.90
C GLN A 192 13.70 9.76 9.80
N HIS A 193 13.66 9.54 11.11
CA HIS A 193 13.01 10.43 12.08
C HIS A 193 13.99 11.16 13.01
N CYS A 194 15.29 11.05 12.74
CA CYS A 194 16.35 11.74 13.47
C CYS A 194 16.65 13.13 12.89
#